data_AF-A0A3D2YG86-F1
#
_entry.id   AF-A0A3D2YG86-F1
#
_cell.length_a   1.000
_cell.length_b   1.000
_cell.length_c   1.000
_cell.angle_alpha   90.00
_cell.angle_beta   90.00
_cell.angle_gamma   90.00
#
_symmetry.space_group_name_H-M   'P 1'
#
loop_
_entity.id
_entity.type
_entity.pdbx_description
1 polymer ?
#
loop_
_entity_poly.entity_id
_entity_poly.type
_entity_poly.pdbx_seq_one_letter_code
_entity_poly.pdbx_strand_id
1 'polypeptide(L)'
;GAFYALFNRVSLFQMKVDKNKCVSCGKCAKACKMDVDVTKTPNHTECIRCGMCVRACPTNAVSFRYGFGDGKKEPANELKTEETK
;
A
#
# COMPACT_ATOMS: atom_id res chain seq x y z
N GLY A 1 -25.10 4.19 19.24
CA GLY A 1 -23.66 3.95 19.00
C GLY A 1 -23.39 3.71 17.52
N ALA A 2 -23.60 4.72 16.68
CA ALA A 2 -23.31 4.65 15.24
C ALA A 2 -21.89 5.13 14.89
N PHE A 3 -21.14 5.69 15.86
CA PHE A 3 -19.76 6.13 15.66
C PHE A 3 -18.80 4.99 15.31
N TYR A 4 -18.98 3.79 15.89
CA TYR A 4 -18.14 2.62 15.59
C TYR A 4 -18.33 2.06 14.17
N ALA A 5 -19.46 2.33 13.51
CA ALA A 5 -19.69 1.89 12.14
C ALA A 5 -18.89 2.70 11.11
N LEU A 6 -18.62 3.98 11.41
CA LEU A 6 -17.86 4.86 10.52
C LEU A 6 -16.36 4.54 10.54
N PHE A 7 -15.82 4.10 11.68
CA PHE A 7 -14.41 3.68 11.81
C PHE A 7 -14.09 2.29 11.22
N ASN A 8 -15.09 1.49 10.84
CA ASN A 8 -14.89 0.14 10.29
C ASN A 8 -14.56 0.11 8.78
N ARG A 9 -14.58 1.25 8.09
CA ARG A 9 -14.53 1.29 6.61
C ARG A 9 -13.14 1.55 6.02
N VAL A 10 -12.09 1.47 6.82
CA VAL A 10 -10.75 1.78 6.34
C VAL A 10 -9.97 0.49 6.17
N SER A 11 -10.00 -0.06 4.96
CA SER A 11 -8.94 -0.99 4.50
C SER A 11 -7.64 -0.18 4.37
N LEU A 12 -7.06 0.12 5.52
CA LEU A 12 -5.84 0.90 5.71
C LEU A 12 -4.63 0.30 5.01
N PHE A 13 -4.67 -0.99 4.71
CA PHE A 13 -3.56 -1.75 4.18
C PHE A 13 -3.90 -2.24 2.78
N GLN A 14 -3.47 -1.52 1.75
CA GLN A 14 -3.51 -2.00 0.37
C GLN A 14 -2.09 -2.06 -0.19
N MET A 15 -1.83 -2.96 -1.13
CA MET A 15 -0.58 -2.97 -1.88
C MET A 15 -0.71 -2.21 -3.19
N LYS A 16 0.35 -1.48 -3.55
CA LYS A 16 0.47 -0.74 -4.80
C LYS A 16 1.80 -1.06 -5.48
N VAL A 17 1.75 -1.18 -6.81
CA VAL A 17 2.93 -1.38 -7.65
C VAL A 17 3.07 -0.18 -8.58
N ASP A 18 4.25 0.46 -8.55
CA ASP A 18 4.62 1.53 -9.46
C ASP A 18 5.21 0.92 -10.75
N LYS A 19 4.48 1.05 -11.85
CA LYS A 19 4.91 0.53 -13.16
C LYS A 19 6.14 1.25 -13.71
N ASN A 20 6.39 2.50 -13.31
CA ASN A 20 7.56 3.26 -13.79
C ASN A 20 8.87 2.76 -13.16
N LYS A 21 8.81 2.30 -11.92
CA LYS A 21 9.96 1.72 -11.21
C LYS A 21 10.09 0.22 -11.42
N CYS A 22 9.03 -0.43 -11.88
CA CYS A 22 9.03 -1.87 -12.09
C CYS A 22 9.82 -2.22 -13.34
N VAL A 23 10.92 -2.95 -13.17
CA VAL A 23 11.75 -3.48 -14.26
C VAL A 23 11.34 -4.91 -14.67
N SER A 24 10.13 -5.34 -14.29
CA SER A 24 9.59 -6.69 -14.58
C SER A 24 10.52 -7.85 -14.20
N CYS A 25 11.34 -7.69 -13.16
CA CYS A 25 12.33 -8.71 -12.76
C CYS A 25 11.74 -9.97 -12.10
N GLY A 26 10.45 -9.96 -11.72
CA GLY A 26 9.76 -11.11 -11.12
C GLY A 26 10.18 -11.49 -9.69
N LYS A 27 11.12 -10.77 -9.06
CA LYS A 27 11.61 -11.08 -7.70
C LYS A 27 10.50 -11.00 -6.63
N CYS A 28 9.55 -10.10 -6.78
CA CYS A 28 8.41 -9.96 -5.86
C CYS A 28 7.48 -11.18 -5.87
N ALA A 29 7.25 -11.80 -7.03
CA ALA A 29 6.46 -13.03 -7.14
C ALA A 29 7.21 -14.22 -6.51
N LYS A 30 8.51 -14.38 -6.81
CA LYS A 30 9.34 -15.44 -6.21
C LYS A 30 9.47 -15.36 -4.69
N ALA A 31 9.49 -14.14 -4.15
CA ALA A 31 9.55 -13.94 -2.70
C ALA A 31 8.20 -14.17 -2.01
N CYS A 32 7.10 -14.24 -2.75
CA CYS A 32 5.78 -14.38 -2.18
C CYS A 32 5.51 -15.84 -1.79
N LYS A 33 5.41 -16.11 -0.48
CA LYS A 33 5.07 -17.46 0.03
C LYS A 33 3.68 -17.94 -0.36
N MET A 34 2.79 -17.03 -0.74
CA MET A 34 1.43 -17.34 -1.16
C MET A 34 1.33 -17.59 -2.68
N ASP A 35 2.46 -17.54 -3.40
CA ASP A 35 2.52 -17.74 -4.86
C ASP A 35 1.55 -16.83 -5.65
N VAL A 36 1.29 -15.63 -5.13
CA VAL A 36 0.44 -14.62 -5.80
C VAL A 36 1.29 -13.69 -6.66
N ASP A 37 0.78 -13.37 -7.85
CA ASP A 37 1.40 -12.37 -8.73
C ASP A 37 1.08 -10.95 -8.23
N VAL A 38 1.99 -10.42 -7.41
CA VAL A 38 1.92 -9.07 -6.84
C VAL A 38 1.89 -7.98 -7.93
N THR A 39 2.45 -8.23 -9.12
CA THR A 39 2.54 -7.22 -10.18
C THR A 39 1.22 -7.03 -10.93
N LYS A 40 0.44 -8.11 -11.06
CA LYS A 40 -0.89 -8.08 -11.70
C LYS A 40 -2.00 -7.83 -10.69
N THR A 41 -1.96 -8.55 -9.56
CA THR A 41 -3.01 -8.54 -8.54
C THR A 41 -2.41 -8.31 -7.15
N PRO A 42 -1.92 -7.08 -6.85
CA PRO A 42 -1.29 -6.77 -5.55
C PRO A 42 -2.23 -6.95 -4.35
N ASN A 43 -3.54 -6.81 -4.56
CA ASN A 43 -4.59 -6.94 -3.53
C ASN A 43 -5.38 -8.25 -3.66
N HIS A 44 -4.73 -9.33 -4.12
CA HIS A 44 -5.34 -10.65 -4.16
C HIS A 44 -5.84 -11.08 -2.77
N THR A 45 -6.91 -11.87 -2.69
CA THR A 45 -7.50 -12.34 -1.42
C THR A 45 -6.51 -13.15 -0.58
N GLU A 46 -5.72 -14.00 -1.24
CA GLU A 46 -4.64 -14.78 -0.64
C GLU A 46 -3.44 -13.92 -0.19
N CYS A 47 -3.38 -12.64 -0.58
CA CYS A 47 -2.30 -11.76 -0.13
C CYS A 47 -2.51 -11.38 1.33
N ILE A 48 -1.79 -12.06 2.22
CA ILE A 48 -1.74 -11.74 3.65
C ILE A 48 -0.97 -10.44 3.97
N ARG A 49 -0.51 -9.72 2.95
CA ARG A 49 0.19 -8.43 3.07
C ARG A 49 1.44 -8.49 3.97
N CYS A 50 2.20 -9.60 3.90
CA CYS A 50 3.39 -9.83 4.71
C CYS A 50 4.58 -8.90 4.38
N GLY A 51 4.56 -8.22 3.23
CA GLY A 51 5.58 -7.24 2.84
C GLY A 51 6.90 -7.82 2.34
N MET A 52 6.98 -9.13 2.12
CA MET A 52 8.19 -9.73 1.54
C MET A 52 8.45 -9.26 0.11
N CYS A 53 7.39 -9.03 -0.66
CA CYS A 53 7.47 -8.49 -2.01
C CYS A 53 8.06 -7.06 -2.07
N VAL A 54 7.80 -6.23 -1.04
CA VAL A 54 8.40 -4.89 -0.89
C VAL A 54 9.90 -5.03 -0.64
N ARG A 55 10.30 -5.87 0.31
CA ARG A 55 11.72 -6.12 0.64
C ARG A 55 12.51 -6.77 -0.48
N ALA A 56 11.88 -7.65 -1.26
CA ALA A 56 12.55 -8.34 -2.37
C ALA A 56 12.68 -7.47 -3.63
N CYS A 57 11.96 -6.35 -3.72
CA CYS A 57 11.97 -5.50 -4.90
C CYS A 57 13.23 -4.63 -4.94
N PRO A 58 14.15 -4.83 -5.89
CA PRO A 58 15.42 -4.08 -5.91
C PRO A 58 15.22 -2.59 -6.25
N THR A 59 14.13 -2.25 -6.93
CA THR A 59 13.80 -0.88 -7.33
C THR A 59 12.76 -0.21 -6.42
N ASN A 60 12.35 -0.88 -5.34
CA ASN A 60 11.28 -0.42 -4.45
C ASN A 60 9.99 -0.03 -5.21
N ALA A 61 9.67 -0.74 -6.29
CA ALA A 61 8.47 -0.52 -7.09
C ALA A 61 7.19 -0.97 -6.37
N VAL A 62 7.30 -1.94 -5.45
CA VAL A 62 6.17 -2.42 -4.64
C VAL A 62 6.17 -1.65 -3.32
N SER A 63 5.02 -1.09 -2.96
CA SER A 63 4.85 -0.35 -1.71
C SER A 63 3.49 -0.65 -1.09
N PHE A 64 3.41 -0.52 0.23
CA PHE A 64 2.14 -0.49 0.92
C PHE A 64 1.55 0.92 0.83
N ARG A 65 0.24 0.98 0.60
CA ARG A 65 -0.56 2.17 0.83
C ARG A 65 -1.12 2.05 2.23
N TYR A 66 -0.75 3.02 3.06
CA TYR A 66 -1.35 3.26 4.37
C TYR A 66 -2.12 4.58 4.29
N GLY A 67 -3.40 4.59 4.68
CA GLY A 67 -4.20 5.82 4.65
C GLY A 67 -5.57 5.69 5.30
N PHE A 68 -5.86 6.57 6.26
CA PHE A 68 -7.19 6.86 6.80
C PHE A 68 -7.80 8.01 5.97
N GLY A 69 -9.02 7.85 5.47
CA GLY A 69 -9.81 8.96 4.91
C GLY A 69 -9.99 8.93 3.40
N ASP A 70 -11.20 9.30 2.99
CA ASP A 70 -11.69 9.40 1.63
C ASP A 70 -10.73 10.15 0.70
N GLY A 71 -10.59 9.60 -0.50
CA GLY A 71 -9.66 10.10 -1.50
C GLY A 71 -9.96 11.54 -1.90
N LYS A 72 -8.99 12.42 -1.67
CA LYS A 72 -8.62 13.48 -2.60
C LYS A 72 -7.10 13.52 -2.68
N LYS A 73 -6.58 13.59 -3.91
CA LYS A 73 -5.16 13.87 -4.14
C LYS A 73 -4.93 15.30 -3.68
N GLU A 74 -4.03 15.53 -2.74
CA GLU A 74 -3.39 16.83 -2.58
C GLU A 74 -1.88 16.59 -2.47
N PRO A 75 -1.06 17.36 -3.21
CA PRO A 75 0.37 17.13 -3.34
C PRO A 75 1.10 17.50 -2.05
N ALA A 76 2.38 17.16 -1.98
CA ALA A 76 3.26 17.66 -0.93
C ALA A 76 3.30 19.19 -0.95
N ASN A 77 2.51 19.85 -0.12
CA ASN A 77 2.85 21.09 0.57
C ASN A 77 1.83 21.35 1.69
N GLU A 78 2.29 22.00 2.76
CA GLU A 78 1.46 22.53 3.86
C GLU A 78 1.09 21.55 5.00
N LEU A 79 2.05 21.37 5.92
CA LEU A 79 1.73 21.59 7.33
C LEU A 79 2.95 22.26 7.99
N LYS A 80 3.13 23.54 7.67
CA LYS A 80 3.67 24.48 8.65
C LYS A 80 2.48 24.94 9.50
N THR A 81 2.79 25.22 10.76
CA THR A 81 2.08 26.12 11.70
C THR A 81 0.67 25.65 12.13
N GLU A 82 0.25 25.69 13.39
CA GLU A 82 0.72 26.24 14.66
C GLU A 82 -0.13 25.54 15.74
N GLU A 83 0.48 25.07 16.83
CA GLU A 83 0.28 25.59 18.21
C GLU A 83 -1.11 26.19 18.48
N THR A 84 -1.76 25.75 19.56
CA THR A 84 -2.23 26.61 20.67
C THR A 84 -3.07 25.75 21.63
N LYS A 85 -2.48 25.37 22.76
CA LYS A 85 -2.81 25.99 24.04
C LYS A 85 -1.71 25.73 25.06
#